data_AF-A0A2J7ZZK4-F1
#
_entry.id   AF-A0A2J7ZZK4-F1
#
_cell.length_a   1.000
_cell.length_b   1.000
_cell.length_c   1.000
_cell.angle_alpha   90.00
_cell.angle_beta   90.00
_cell.angle_gamma   90.00
#
_symmetry.space_group_name_H-M   'P 1'
#
loop_
_entity.id
_entity.type
_entity.pdbx_description
1 polymer ?
#
loop_
_entity_poly.entity_id
_entity_poly.type
_entity_poly.pdbx_seq_one_letter_code
_entity_poly.pdbx_strand_id
1 'polypeptide(L)'
;CCPVALKMVNPGIKIMVVLRDPMQRALSRFVEQKRQPLFPQHKLVANHTFVSYVEEELASLQACLARAAPYRRPGGAERPAAEGGAAPAVPVGWGAGMDLGQWMEMQCYSRHTIFGWSVYDIFLGNYLAHFPPSQLLVLYTEELAETPMETLRRAEAFLGAQPHPYDTAAVTKIYNSRECYHWKCARARSDVRPLAALGAGILPDDAAFAAAVARLTAFFRPSMRRLFQWADEGRIRPVPAAWRATYG
;
A
#
# COMPACT_ATOMS: atom_id res chain seq x y z
N CYS A 1 -10.71 7.29 -2.91
CA CYS A 1 -11.30 8.02 -4.07
C CYS A 1 -10.15 8.34 -5.03
N CYS A 2 -10.23 8.85 -6.26
CA CYS A 2 -11.19 9.70 -6.95
C CYS A 2 -11.05 9.56 -8.50
N PRO A 3 -10.75 8.37 -9.08
CA PRO A 3 -10.31 8.26 -10.47
C PRO A 3 -11.34 8.74 -11.51
N VAL A 4 -12.65 8.59 -11.25
CA VAL A 4 -13.71 9.11 -12.14
C VAL A 4 -13.62 10.62 -12.27
N ALA A 5 -13.52 11.35 -11.16
CA ALA A 5 -13.41 12.81 -11.18
C ALA A 5 -12.14 13.26 -11.92
N LEU A 6 -11.01 12.60 -11.69
CA LEU A 6 -9.77 12.87 -12.42
C LEU A 6 -9.94 12.64 -13.93
N LYS A 7 -10.61 11.56 -14.32
CA LYS A 7 -10.86 11.23 -15.73
C LYS A 7 -11.80 12.26 -16.40
N MET A 8 -12.78 12.78 -15.66
CA MET A 8 -13.67 13.84 -16.16
C MET A 8 -12.91 15.15 -16.39
N VAL A 9 -11.97 15.50 -15.50
CA VAL A 9 -11.18 16.74 -15.62
C VAL A 9 -10.11 16.62 -16.71
N ASN A 10 -9.37 15.51 -16.75
CA ASN A 10 -8.34 15.26 -17.75
C ASN A 10 -8.25 13.76 -18.04
N PRO A 11 -8.89 13.26 -19.12
CA PRO A 11 -8.86 11.84 -19.46
C PRO A 11 -7.46 11.36 -19.86
N GLY A 12 -6.57 12.26 -20.30
CA GLY A 12 -5.19 11.98 -20.68
C GLY A 12 -4.17 12.12 -19.54
N ILE A 13 -4.61 12.32 -18.29
CA ILE A 13 -3.70 12.50 -17.15
C ILE A 13 -2.82 11.26 -16.95
N LYS A 14 -1.54 11.48 -16.65
CA LYS A 14 -0.62 10.43 -16.22
C LYS A 14 -0.59 10.39 -14.70
N ILE A 15 -0.69 9.19 -14.13
CA ILE A 15 -0.81 8.96 -12.69
C ILE A 15 0.40 8.16 -12.24
N MET A 16 1.15 8.70 -11.29
CA MET A 16 2.28 8.03 -10.68
C MET A 16 1.96 7.74 -9.21
N VAL A 17 2.16 6.50 -8.80
CA VAL A 17 1.93 6.04 -7.43
C VAL A 17 3.22 5.45 -6.90
N VAL A 18 3.69 5.94 -5.76
CA VAL A 18 4.86 5.37 -5.06
C VAL A 18 4.34 4.52 -3.90
N LEU A 19 4.58 3.22 -3.98
CA LEU A 19 4.25 2.26 -2.94
C LEU A 19 5.45 2.02 -2.04
N ARG A 20 5.17 1.60 -0.81
CA ARG A 20 6.14 1.20 0.21
C ARG A 20 5.71 -0.14 0.77
N ASP A 21 6.63 -0.91 1.37
CA ASP A 21 6.24 -2.14 2.07
C ASP A 21 5.06 -1.84 3.02
N PRO A 22 3.94 -2.61 2.95
CA PRO A 22 2.70 -2.25 3.63
C PRO A 22 2.85 -2.23 5.16
N MET A 23 3.70 -3.08 5.72
CA MET A 23 4.07 -3.08 7.14
C MET A 23 4.84 -1.82 7.50
N GLN A 24 5.88 -1.48 6.74
CA GLN A 24 6.66 -0.27 6.97
C GLN A 24 5.84 1.00 6.83
N ARG A 25 4.94 1.06 5.85
CA ARG A 25 4.04 2.19 5.62
C ARG A 25 3.04 2.33 6.77
N ALA A 26 2.47 1.22 7.25
CA ALA A 26 1.57 1.20 8.41
C ALA A 26 2.28 1.68 9.69
N LEU A 27 3.47 1.15 9.99
CA LEU A 27 4.27 1.56 11.14
C LEU A 27 4.67 3.04 11.06
N SER A 28 5.13 3.48 9.89
CA SER A 28 5.47 4.89 9.65
C SER A 28 4.28 5.81 9.90
N ARG A 29 3.08 5.44 9.42
CA ARG A 29 1.87 6.23 9.64
C ARG A 29 1.45 6.23 11.12
N PHE A 30 1.55 5.10 11.81
CA PHE A 30 1.29 5.01 13.25
C PHE A 30 2.19 5.95 14.05
N VAL A 31 3.50 5.89 13.83
CA VAL A 31 4.46 6.75 14.54
C VAL A 31 4.23 8.22 14.22
N GLU A 32 3.97 8.55 12.96
CA GLU A 32 3.65 9.91 12.51
C GLU A 32 2.41 10.46 13.24
N GLN A 33 1.29 9.72 13.26
CA GLN A 33 0.08 10.12 13.97
C GLN A 33 0.30 10.24 15.48
N LYS A 34 1.14 9.38 16.05
CA LYS A 34 1.43 9.40 17.49
C LYS A 34 2.28 10.59 17.91
N ARG A 35 3.26 10.98 17.09
CA ARG A 35 4.21 12.07 17.43
C ARG A 35 3.64 13.47 17.25
N GLN A 36 2.67 13.65 16.35
CA GLN A 36 2.15 14.97 16.00
C GLN A 36 0.75 15.19 16.57
N PRO A 37 0.59 15.98 17.66
CA PRO A 37 -0.71 16.18 18.33
C PRO A 37 -1.80 16.78 17.44
N LEU A 38 -1.40 17.52 16.40
CA LEU A 38 -2.31 18.16 15.45
C LEU A 38 -2.79 17.21 14.33
N PHE A 39 -2.29 15.98 14.28
CA PHE A 39 -2.68 15.05 13.21
C PHE A 39 -4.03 14.38 13.47
N PRO A 40 -4.82 14.11 12.41
CA PRO A 40 -6.23 13.73 12.56
C PRO A 40 -6.49 12.48 13.39
N GLN A 41 -5.54 11.55 13.43
CA GLN A 41 -5.68 10.29 14.16
C GLN A 41 -4.85 10.26 15.44
N HIS A 42 -4.26 11.38 15.87
CA HIS A 42 -3.44 11.43 17.08
C HIS A 42 -4.16 10.84 18.30
N LYS A 43 -5.41 11.25 18.53
CA LYS A 43 -6.24 10.73 19.63
C LYS A 43 -6.47 9.22 19.58
N LEU A 44 -6.46 8.63 18.37
CA LEU A 44 -6.66 7.19 18.18
C LEU A 44 -5.40 6.37 18.49
N VAL A 45 -4.20 6.97 18.45
CA VAL A 45 -2.93 6.24 18.63
C VAL A 45 -2.11 6.70 19.84
N ALA A 46 -2.43 7.85 20.43
CA ALA A 46 -1.66 8.46 21.51
C ALA A 46 -1.45 7.50 22.69
N ASN A 47 -2.51 6.80 23.08
CA ASN A 47 -2.53 5.87 24.22
C ASN A 47 -2.19 4.43 23.85
N HIS A 48 -1.82 4.15 22.60
CA HIS A 48 -1.51 2.80 22.14
C HIS A 48 -0.01 2.60 21.91
N THR A 49 0.49 1.43 22.25
CA THR A 49 1.70 0.88 21.60
C THR A 49 1.35 0.40 20.19
N PHE A 50 2.33 0.19 19.31
CA PHE A 50 2.03 -0.39 18.00
C PHE A 50 1.34 -1.76 18.13
N VAL A 51 1.77 -2.59 19.09
CA VAL A 51 1.18 -3.90 19.39
C VAL A 51 -0.30 -3.78 19.76
N SER A 52 -0.63 -2.97 20.78
CA SER A 52 -2.02 -2.79 21.21
C SER A 52 -2.90 -2.16 20.11
N TYR A 53 -2.33 -1.28 19.29
CA TYR A 53 -3.05 -0.71 18.15
C TYR A 53 -3.32 -1.76 17.06
N VAL A 54 -2.36 -2.64 16.75
CA VAL A 54 -2.56 -3.73 15.78
C VAL A 54 -3.75 -4.60 16.17
N GLU A 55 -3.82 -4.98 17.44
CA GLU A 55 -4.90 -5.81 17.97
C GLU A 55 -6.28 -5.14 17.80
N GLU A 56 -6.41 -3.89 18.26
CA GLU A 56 -7.69 -3.17 18.22
C GLU A 56 -8.12 -2.83 16.78
N GLU A 57 -7.19 -2.27 15.99
CA GLU A 57 -7.49 -1.81 14.64
C GLU A 57 -7.80 -2.98 13.70
N LEU A 58 -7.09 -4.10 13.80
CA LEU A 58 -7.42 -5.29 13.00
C LEU A 58 -8.75 -5.89 13.41
N ALA A 59 -9.07 -5.97 14.71
CA ALA A 59 -10.37 -6.46 15.16
C ALA A 59 -11.52 -5.57 14.61
N SER A 60 -11.37 -4.25 14.70
CA SER A 60 -12.33 -3.29 14.17
C SER A 60 -12.51 -3.40 12.66
N LEU A 61 -11.40 -3.48 11.91
CA LEU A 61 -11.40 -3.61 10.46
C LEU A 61 -12.00 -4.94 10.01
N GLN A 62 -11.65 -6.06 10.65
CA GLN A 62 -12.23 -7.38 10.38
C GLN A 62 -13.73 -7.41 10.67
N ALA A 63 -14.18 -6.78 11.76
CA ALA A 63 -15.61 -6.66 12.05
C ALA A 63 -16.33 -5.84 10.96
N CYS A 64 -15.69 -4.80 10.42
CA CYS A 64 -16.23 -4.05 9.29
C CYS A 64 -16.34 -4.91 8.02
N LEU A 65 -15.29 -5.65 7.68
CA LEU A 65 -15.28 -6.57 6.54
C LEU A 65 -16.31 -7.69 6.68
N ALA A 66 -16.47 -8.24 7.88
CA ALA A 66 -17.47 -9.25 8.19
C ALA A 66 -18.91 -8.73 7.98
N ARG A 67 -19.17 -7.46 8.31
CA ARG A 67 -20.47 -6.81 8.01
C ARG A 67 -20.69 -6.59 6.52
N ALA A 68 -19.63 -6.41 5.73
CA ALA A 68 -19.72 -6.24 4.28
C ALA A 68 -19.92 -7.57 3.53
N ALA A 69 -19.40 -8.67 4.06
CA ALA A 69 -19.35 -9.97 3.38
C ALA A 69 -20.71 -10.50 2.88
N PRO A 70 -21.82 -10.43 3.63
CA PRO A 70 -23.12 -10.92 3.16
C PRO A 70 -23.67 -10.18 1.93
N TYR A 71 -23.18 -8.97 1.67
CA TYR A 71 -23.63 -8.14 0.55
C TYR A 71 -22.80 -8.34 -0.72
N ARG A 72 -21.74 -9.15 -0.67
CA ARG A 72 -20.98 -9.51 -1.87
C ARG A 72 -21.84 -10.43 -2.75
N ARG A 73 -21.96 -10.08 -4.02
CA ARG A 73 -22.61 -10.96 -5.00
C ARG A 73 -21.66 -12.09 -5.40
N PRO A 74 -22.14 -13.34 -5.52
CA PRO A 74 -21.38 -14.38 -6.21
C PRO A 74 -21.00 -13.88 -7.62
N GLY A 75 -19.69 -13.84 -7.93
CA GLY A 75 -19.18 -13.37 -9.22
C GLY A 75 -19.07 -11.84 -9.41
N GLY A 76 -19.30 -11.02 -8.38
CA GLY A 76 -19.27 -9.54 -8.51
C GLY A 76 -17.87 -8.92 -8.67
N ALA A 77 -16.80 -9.65 -8.35
CA ALA A 77 -15.43 -9.15 -8.42
C ALA A 77 -14.90 -8.98 -9.85
N GLU A 78 -15.38 -9.80 -10.77
CA GLU A 78 -14.88 -9.88 -12.14
C GLU A 78 -16.09 -10.14 -13.04
N ARG A 79 -16.59 -9.12 -13.72
CA ARG A 79 -17.48 -9.38 -14.86
C ARG A 79 -16.63 -10.18 -15.85
N PRO A 80 -17.06 -11.38 -16.29
CA PRO A 80 -16.36 -12.06 -17.36
C PRO A 80 -16.29 -11.11 -18.56
N ALA A 81 -15.13 -11.07 -19.20
CA ALA A 81 -14.97 -10.42 -20.49
C ALA A 81 -16.14 -10.87 -21.37
N ALA A 82 -16.80 -9.93 -22.06
CA ALA A 82 -17.88 -10.24 -22.98
C ALA A 82 -17.47 -11.42 -23.87
N GLU A 83 -18.35 -12.41 -24.02
CA GLU A 83 -18.12 -13.63 -24.79
C GLU A 83 -17.52 -13.28 -26.17
N GLY A 84 -16.23 -13.53 -26.34
CA GLY A 84 -15.44 -13.04 -27.47
C GLY A 84 -14.00 -12.78 -27.02
N GLY A 85 -13.25 -13.86 -26.77
CA GLY A 85 -11.94 -13.85 -26.13
C GLY A 85 -11.00 -12.73 -26.57
N ALA A 86 -10.77 -11.75 -25.69
CA ALA A 86 -9.56 -10.95 -25.61
C ALA A 86 -9.59 -10.11 -24.31
N ALA A 87 -8.46 -10.12 -23.60
CA ALA A 87 -8.12 -9.36 -22.39
C ALA A 87 -8.71 -9.84 -21.03
N PRO A 88 -7.89 -9.82 -19.95
CA PRO A 88 -8.37 -10.08 -18.58
C PRO A 88 -9.43 -9.05 -18.17
N ALA A 89 -10.36 -9.47 -17.31
CA ALA A 89 -11.47 -8.64 -16.84
C ALA A 89 -10.97 -7.27 -16.31
N VAL A 90 -11.45 -6.19 -16.91
CA VAL A 90 -11.18 -4.83 -16.44
C VAL A 90 -11.92 -4.63 -15.10
N PRO A 91 -11.25 -4.15 -14.04
CA PRO A 91 -11.93 -3.88 -12.77
C PRO A 91 -13.07 -2.88 -12.98
N VAL A 92 -14.19 -3.05 -12.29
CA VAL A 92 -15.39 -2.21 -12.52
C VAL A 92 -15.24 -0.79 -11.93
N GLY A 93 -14.16 -0.53 -11.20
CA GLY A 93 -13.91 0.78 -10.59
C GLY A 93 -14.89 1.08 -9.46
N TRP A 94 -14.63 2.15 -8.70
CA TRP A 94 -15.52 2.57 -7.64
C TRP A 94 -16.64 3.43 -8.25
N GLY A 95 -17.88 3.00 -8.06
CA GLY A 95 -19.06 3.72 -8.57
C GLY A 95 -20.00 2.79 -9.32
N ALA A 96 -20.47 3.24 -10.48
CA ALA A 96 -21.46 2.52 -11.28
C ALA A 96 -20.94 1.12 -11.68
N GLY A 97 -21.60 0.07 -11.17
CA GLY A 97 -21.29 -1.33 -11.45
C GLY A 97 -20.62 -2.09 -10.30
N MET A 98 -20.17 -1.41 -9.25
CA MET A 98 -19.71 -2.04 -8.00
C MET A 98 -20.89 -2.61 -7.23
N ASP A 99 -20.78 -3.84 -6.72
CA ASP A 99 -21.79 -4.39 -5.81
C ASP A 99 -21.70 -3.77 -4.41
N LEU A 100 -22.80 -3.86 -3.66
CA LEU A 100 -22.90 -3.23 -2.35
C LEU A 100 -21.82 -3.76 -1.38
N GLY A 101 -21.51 -5.05 -1.40
CA GLY A 101 -20.48 -5.65 -0.56
C GLY A 101 -19.09 -5.09 -0.87
N GLN A 102 -18.74 -4.98 -2.16
CA GLN A 102 -17.49 -4.35 -2.59
C GLN A 102 -17.39 -2.89 -2.15
N TRP A 103 -18.48 -2.13 -2.27
CA TRP A 103 -18.51 -0.75 -1.82
C TRP A 103 -18.31 -0.65 -0.30
N MET A 104 -18.99 -1.50 0.47
CA MET A 104 -18.87 -1.53 1.93
C MET A 104 -17.45 -1.91 2.38
N GLU A 105 -16.84 -2.91 1.76
CA GLU A 105 -15.46 -3.30 2.04
C GLU A 105 -14.47 -2.17 1.75
N MET A 106 -14.65 -1.48 0.63
CA MET A 106 -13.85 -0.30 0.30
C MET A 106 -14.00 0.80 1.36
N GLN A 107 -15.21 1.02 1.87
CA GLN A 107 -15.43 1.96 2.98
C GLN A 107 -14.69 1.54 4.25
N CYS A 108 -14.61 0.24 4.54
CA CYS A 108 -13.82 -0.28 5.64
C CYS A 108 -12.34 0.13 5.49
N TYR A 109 -11.68 -0.22 4.39
CA TYR A 109 -10.28 0.14 4.18
C TYR A 109 -10.05 1.65 4.12
N SER A 110 -10.99 2.41 3.54
CA SER A 110 -10.86 3.87 3.42
C SER A 110 -10.91 4.59 4.77
N ARG A 111 -11.67 4.08 5.75
CA ARG A 111 -11.81 4.68 7.09
C ARG A 111 -10.62 4.35 8.00
N HIS A 112 -10.06 3.16 7.84
CA HIS A 112 -8.93 2.66 8.62
C HIS A 112 -7.59 3.12 8.00
N THR A 113 -7.27 4.42 8.05
CA THR A 113 -6.20 4.97 7.19
C THR A 113 -4.77 4.51 7.53
N ILE A 114 -4.54 3.95 8.73
CA ILE A 114 -3.21 3.45 9.12
C ILE A 114 -2.94 2.11 8.43
N PHE A 115 -3.85 1.14 8.50
CA PHE A 115 -3.67 -0.18 7.88
C PHE A 115 -4.40 -0.32 6.54
N GLY A 116 -5.65 0.12 6.45
CA GLY A 116 -6.50 -0.04 5.29
C GLY A 116 -5.91 0.58 4.02
N TRP A 117 -5.25 1.74 4.10
CA TRP A 117 -4.59 2.35 2.94
C TRP A 117 -3.32 1.60 2.46
N SER A 118 -2.85 0.59 3.19
CA SER A 118 -1.80 -0.33 2.75
C SER A 118 -2.35 -1.52 1.95
N VAL A 119 -3.68 -1.65 1.81
CA VAL A 119 -4.36 -2.67 1.01
C VAL A 119 -4.41 -2.19 -0.44
N TYR A 120 -3.25 -2.20 -1.10
CA TYR A 120 -3.02 -1.43 -2.33
C TYR A 120 -3.88 -1.86 -3.51
N ASP A 121 -4.22 -3.14 -3.63
CA ASP A 121 -5.02 -3.68 -4.74
C ASP A 121 -6.41 -3.02 -4.81
N ILE A 122 -7.04 -2.78 -3.66
CA ILE A 122 -8.37 -2.15 -3.60
C ILE A 122 -8.35 -0.74 -4.20
N PHE A 123 -7.29 0.04 -3.93
CA PHE A 123 -7.17 1.40 -4.43
C PHE A 123 -6.63 1.43 -5.87
N LEU A 124 -5.58 0.68 -6.18
CA LEU A 124 -5.01 0.62 -7.53
C LEU A 124 -5.99 0.01 -8.54
N GLY A 125 -6.75 -1.02 -8.13
CA GLY A 125 -7.80 -1.61 -8.94
C GLY A 125 -8.86 -0.60 -9.36
N ASN A 126 -9.16 0.37 -8.49
CA ASN A 126 -10.02 1.49 -8.83
C ASN A 126 -9.42 2.36 -9.94
N TYR A 127 -8.14 2.71 -9.84
CA TYR A 127 -7.50 3.53 -10.87
C TYR A 127 -7.39 2.77 -12.21
N LEU A 128 -7.03 1.48 -12.17
CA LEU A 128 -6.95 0.61 -13.35
C LEU A 128 -8.31 0.35 -14.03
N ALA A 129 -9.42 0.60 -13.35
CA ALA A 129 -10.75 0.56 -13.96
C ALA A 129 -11.02 1.75 -14.89
N HIS A 130 -10.39 2.89 -14.62
CA HIS A 130 -10.68 4.14 -15.30
C HIS A 130 -9.55 4.59 -16.23
N PHE A 131 -8.31 4.21 -15.92
CA PHE A 131 -7.12 4.56 -16.69
C PHE A 131 -6.44 3.28 -17.22
N PRO A 132 -6.03 3.26 -18.50
CA PRO A 132 -5.25 2.15 -19.04
C PRO A 132 -3.92 2.02 -18.30
N PRO A 133 -3.29 0.83 -18.27
CA PRO A 133 -2.00 0.62 -17.61
C PRO A 133 -0.91 1.59 -18.07
N SER A 134 -0.94 2.04 -19.33
CA SER A 134 0.00 3.05 -19.87
C SER A 134 -0.11 4.44 -19.25
N GLN A 135 -1.22 4.75 -18.54
CA GLN A 135 -1.42 6.00 -17.81
C GLN A 135 -1.15 5.86 -16.31
N LEU A 136 -0.74 4.67 -15.83
CA LEU A 136 -0.45 4.41 -14.42
C LEU A 136 0.98 3.87 -14.26
N LEU A 137 1.85 4.65 -13.59
CA LEU A 137 3.17 4.18 -13.18
C LEU A 137 3.17 3.84 -11.69
N VAL A 138 3.47 2.60 -11.36
CA VAL A 138 3.74 2.16 -9.98
C VAL A 138 5.25 2.14 -9.75
N LEU A 139 5.71 2.88 -8.76
CA LEU A 139 7.09 2.92 -8.27
C LEU A 139 7.16 2.39 -6.83
N TYR A 140 8.35 2.05 -6.37
CA TYR A 140 8.57 1.51 -5.03
C TYR A 140 9.59 2.37 -4.27
N THR A 141 9.34 2.63 -2.99
CA THR A 141 10.26 3.41 -2.14
C THR A 141 11.63 2.74 -1.98
N GLU A 142 11.66 1.41 -2.01
CA GLU A 142 12.86 0.60 -1.94
C GLU A 142 13.73 0.83 -3.18
N GLU A 143 13.15 0.84 -4.38
CA GLU A 143 13.87 1.19 -5.61
C GLU A 143 14.34 2.65 -5.60
N LEU A 144 13.50 3.56 -5.09
CA LEU A 144 13.89 4.96 -4.95
C LEU A 144 15.08 5.13 -3.99
N ALA A 145 15.19 4.29 -2.97
CA ALA A 145 16.30 4.32 -2.02
C ALA A 145 17.56 3.62 -2.55
N GLU A 146 17.41 2.48 -3.22
CA GLU A 146 18.53 1.63 -3.65
C GLU A 146 19.05 2.02 -5.04
N THR A 147 18.16 2.40 -5.94
CA THR A 147 18.44 2.74 -7.36
C THR A 147 17.71 4.04 -7.78
N PRO A 148 17.95 5.17 -7.09
CA PRO A 148 17.21 6.42 -7.32
C PRO A 148 17.31 6.91 -8.77
N MET A 149 18.49 6.80 -9.39
CA MET A 149 18.70 7.24 -10.77
C MET A 149 17.84 6.43 -11.75
N GLU A 150 17.75 5.11 -11.61
CA GLU A 150 16.89 4.29 -12.46
C GLU A 150 15.41 4.64 -12.25
N THR A 151 15.02 4.86 -11.00
CA THR A 151 13.65 5.26 -10.63
C THR A 151 13.28 6.61 -11.27
N LEU A 152 14.19 7.59 -11.26
CA LEU A 152 14.00 8.87 -11.94
C LEU A 152 13.92 8.71 -13.46
N ARG A 153 14.80 7.91 -14.09
CA ARG A 153 14.72 7.63 -15.53
C ARG A 153 13.38 7.02 -15.94
N ARG A 154 12.83 6.12 -15.11
CA ARG A 154 11.48 5.55 -15.33
C ARG A 154 10.39 6.62 -15.25
N ALA A 155 10.48 7.51 -14.26
CA ALA A 155 9.55 8.63 -14.12
C ALA A 155 9.60 9.58 -15.32
N GLU A 156 10.81 9.96 -15.78
CA GLU A 156 11.01 10.79 -16.97
C GLU A 156 10.42 10.15 -18.23
N ALA A 157 10.77 8.88 -18.48
CA ALA A 157 10.27 8.13 -19.63
C ALA A 157 8.74 8.00 -19.61
N PHE A 158 8.16 7.71 -18.44
CA PHE A 158 6.71 7.66 -18.29
C PHE A 158 6.07 9.00 -18.56
N LEU A 159 6.65 10.11 -18.09
CA LEU A 159 6.14 11.46 -18.35
C LEU A 159 6.33 11.89 -19.81
N GLY A 160 7.27 11.27 -20.53
CA GLY A 160 7.71 11.72 -21.87
C GLY A 160 8.67 12.90 -21.77
N ALA A 161 9.32 13.07 -20.62
CA ALA A 161 10.33 14.09 -20.41
C ALA A 161 11.67 13.65 -20.99
N GLN A 162 12.48 14.61 -21.46
CA GLN A 162 13.85 14.34 -21.84
C GLN A 162 14.69 13.97 -20.62
N PRO A 163 15.58 12.96 -20.71
CA PRO A 163 16.45 12.60 -19.60
C PRO A 163 17.31 13.78 -19.13
N HIS A 164 17.14 14.19 -17.87
CA HIS A 164 17.93 15.27 -17.28
C HIS A 164 19.27 14.75 -16.71
N PRO A 165 20.39 15.46 -16.87
CA PRO A 165 21.66 15.10 -16.25
C PRO A 165 21.68 15.51 -14.78
N TYR A 166 21.13 14.66 -13.91
CA TYR A 166 21.19 14.91 -12.47
C TYR A 166 22.60 14.73 -11.91
N ASP A 167 22.96 15.55 -10.92
CA ASP A 167 24.10 15.26 -10.05
C ASP A 167 23.77 14.03 -9.19
N THR A 168 24.39 12.89 -9.53
CA THR A 168 24.23 11.61 -8.83
C THR A 168 24.59 11.70 -7.34
N ALA A 169 25.50 12.60 -6.98
CA ALA A 169 25.87 12.85 -5.61
C ALA A 169 24.81 13.65 -4.85
N ALA A 170 23.97 14.44 -5.52
CA ALA A 170 22.89 15.21 -4.90
C ALA A 170 21.59 14.39 -4.79
N VAL A 171 21.26 13.60 -5.82
CA VAL A 171 20.04 12.79 -5.87
C VAL A 171 20.00 11.71 -4.77
N THR A 172 21.15 11.22 -4.35
CA THR A 172 21.28 10.14 -3.36
C THR A 172 21.25 10.62 -1.90
N LYS A 173 21.35 11.93 -1.64
CA LYS A 173 21.78 12.41 -0.32
C LYS A 173 20.68 12.67 0.70
N ILE A 174 19.41 12.82 0.33
CA ILE A 174 18.40 13.29 1.30
C ILE A 174 17.04 12.63 1.07
N TYR A 175 16.82 11.48 1.72
CA TYR A 175 15.47 11.00 1.98
C TYR A 175 14.94 11.72 3.24
N ASN A 176 14.43 12.95 3.07
CA ASN A 176 13.81 13.71 4.16
C ASN A 176 12.39 13.17 4.42
N SER A 177 12.28 11.91 4.83
CA SER A 177 11.23 11.61 5.79
C SER A 177 11.69 12.29 7.07
N ARG A 178 11.03 13.38 7.48
CA ARG A 178 11.42 14.32 8.55
C ARG A 178 11.99 13.68 9.82
N GLU A 179 11.72 12.39 10.05
CA GLU A 179 12.33 11.55 11.06
C GLU A 179 12.56 10.14 10.47
N CYS A 180 13.53 9.41 10.99
CA CYS A 180 13.97 8.08 10.54
C CYS A 180 12.82 7.03 10.69
N TYR A 181 11.89 6.93 9.73
CA TYR A 181 10.77 5.98 9.78
C TYR A 181 11.07 4.62 9.11
N HIS A 182 12.33 4.34 8.78
CA HIS A 182 12.76 3.02 8.31
C HIS A 182 12.96 2.08 9.51
N TRP A 183 12.70 0.78 9.37
CA TRP A 183 12.97 -0.20 10.44
C TRP A 183 14.47 -0.33 10.79
N LYS A 184 15.36 0.24 9.95
CA LYS A 184 16.82 0.29 10.16
C LYS A 184 17.26 1.57 10.90
N CYS A 185 16.31 2.41 11.29
CA CYS A 185 16.52 3.82 11.62
C CYS A 185 16.12 4.15 13.07
N ALA A 186 15.98 3.14 13.92
CA ALA A 186 15.71 3.37 15.34
C ALA A 186 16.89 4.12 15.97
N ARG A 187 16.66 5.36 16.42
CA ARG A 187 17.67 6.18 17.12
C ARG A 187 17.90 5.68 18.56
N ALA A 188 16.92 4.97 19.15
CA ALA A 188 17.04 4.24 20.39
C ALA A 188 16.60 2.77 20.21
N ARG A 189 17.19 1.86 21.00
CA ARG A 189 16.94 0.40 20.97
C ARG A 189 15.46 0.01 21.18
N SER A 190 14.65 0.93 21.70
CA SER A 190 13.22 0.83 21.97
C SER A 190 12.31 1.21 20.78
N ASP A 191 12.83 1.86 19.74
CA ASP A 191 11.96 2.59 18.81
C ASP A 191 11.44 1.72 17.66
N VAL A 192 12.25 0.87 17.03
CA VAL A 192 11.81 -0.17 16.06
C VAL A 192 12.93 -1.21 15.92
N ARG A 193 12.67 -2.49 16.22
CA ARG A 193 13.61 -3.57 15.89
C ARG A 193 13.40 -4.06 14.45
N PRO A 194 14.47 -4.27 13.66
CA PRO A 194 14.41 -5.08 12.46
C PRO A 194 13.73 -6.43 12.70
N LEU A 195 12.87 -6.88 11.78
CA LEU A 195 12.29 -8.23 11.85
C LEU A 195 13.37 -9.31 11.93
N ALA A 196 14.50 -9.10 11.25
CA ALA A 196 15.67 -9.98 11.26
C ALA A 196 16.48 -9.94 12.59
N ALA A 197 16.34 -8.89 13.40
CA ALA A 197 17.04 -8.75 14.69
C ALA A 197 16.33 -9.46 15.86
N LEU A 198 15.16 -10.07 15.61
CA LEU A 198 14.42 -10.88 16.59
C LEU A 198 15.02 -12.27 16.81
N GLY A 199 16.07 -12.64 16.07
CA GLY A 199 16.73 -13.96 16.15
C GLY A 199 17.74 -14.13 17.29
N ALA A 200 18.08 -13.07 18.03
CA ALA A 200 19.12 -13.11 19.07
C ALA A 200 18.56 -12.66 20.44
N GLY A 201 17.84 -13.55 21.10
CA GLY A 201 17.31 -13.34 22.46
C GLY A 201 15.98 -12.61 22.49
N ILE A 202 14.89 -13.37 22.57
CA ILE A 202 13.52 -12.85 22.61
C ILE A 202 13.21 -12.38 24.04
N LEU A 203 13.09 -11.07 24.27
CA LEU A 203 12.41 -10.54 25.46
C LEU A 203 10.89 -10.69 25.28
N PRO A 204 10.07 -10.74 26.35
CA PRO A 204 8.62 -10.88 26.24
C PRO A 204 7.95 -9.82 25.34
N ASP A 205 8.45 -8.59 25.36
CA ASP A 205 7.99 -7.50 24.48
C ASP A 205 8.33 -7.73 23.00
N ASP A 206 9.43 -8.44 22.72
CA ASP A 206 9.83 -8.81 21.36
C ASP A 206 8.90 -9.89 20.79
N ALA A 207 8.44 -10.83 21.63
CA ALA A 207 7.48 -11.85 21.22
C ALA A 207 6.12 -11.25 20.87
N ALA A 208 5.62 -10.32 21.70
CA ALA A 208 4.36 -9.62 21.45
C ALA A 208 4.43 -8.76 20.17
N PHE A 209 5.56 -8.07 19.96
CA PHE A 209 5.79 -7.32 18.73
C PHE A 209 5.88 -8.24 17.50
N ALA A 210 6.62 -9.34 17.58
CA ALA A 210 6.70 -10.33 16.51
C ALA A 210 5.33 -10.91 16.16
N ALA A 211 4.50 -11.21 17.17
CA ALA A 211 3.14 -11.69 16.97
C ALA A 211 2.24 -10.65 16.27
N ALA A 212 2.31 -9.37 16.69
CA ALA A 212 1.59 -8.29 16.04
C ALA A 212 2.01 -8.12 14.58
N VAL A 213 3.33 -8.17 14.29
CA VAL A 213 3.82 -8.13 12.92
C VAL A 213 3.34 -9.34 12.11
N ALA A 214 3.40 -10.55 12.65
CA ALA A 214 2.92 -11.74 11.97
C ALA A 214 1.42 -11.66 11.62
N ARG A 215 0.60 -11.14 12.54
CA ARG A 215 -0.84 -10.91 12.31
C ARG A 215 -1.09 -9.90 11.21
N LEU A 216 -0.40 -8.76 11.24
CA LEU A 216 -0.57 -7.72 10.24
C LEU A 216 0.00 -8.13 8.87
N THR A 217 1.07 -8.92 8.83
CA THR A 217 1.56 -9.58 7.61
C THR A 217 0.53 -10.54 7.03
N ALA A 218 -0.09 -11.38 7.88
CA ALA A 218 -1.16 -12.27 7.45
C ALA A 218 -2.38 -11.52 6.90
N PHE A 219 -2.71 -10.37 7.51
CA PHE A 219 -3.77 -9.48 7.03
C PHE A 219 -3.46 -8.89 5.64
N PHE A 220 -2.22 -8.43 5.38
CA PHE A 220 -1.86 -7.87 4.07
C PHE A 220 -1.66 -8.92 2.96
N ARG A 221 -1.38 -10.17 3.32
CA ARG A 221 -1.01 -11.24 2.37
C ARG A 221 -1.97 -11.39 1.18
N PRO A 222 -3.31 -11.44 1.34
CA PRO A 222 -4.22 -11.60 0.21
C PRO A 222 -4.11 -10.45 -0.80
N SER A 223 -4.05 -9.22 -0.29
CA SER A 223 -3.89 -8.01 -1.11
C SER A 223 -2.56 -8.00 -1.86
N MET A 224 -1.46 -8.36 -1.17
CA MET A 224 -0.14 -8.41 -1.78
C MET A 224 -0.03 -9.49 -2.85
N ARG A 225 -0.65 -10.66 -2.66
CA ARG A 225 -0.71 -11.70 -3.69
C ARG A 225 -1.43 -11.22 -4.95
N ARG A 226 -2.48 -10.41 -4.80
CA ARG A 226 -3.15 -9.78 -5.95
C ARG A 226 -2.25 -8.78 -6.68
N LEU A 227 -1.44 -8.00 -5.96
CA LEU A 227 -0.41 -7.15 -6.58
C LEU A 227 0.63 -7.98 -7.34
N PHE A 228 1.09 -9.09 -6.77
CA PHE A 228 2.05 -9.97 -7.43
C PHE A 228 1.49 -10.51 -8.74
N GLN A 229 0.24 -10.98 -8.72
CA GLN A 229 -0.48 -11.39 -9.92
C GLN A 229 -0.52 -10.27 -10.97
N TRP A 230 -0.91 -9.04 -10.59
CA TRP A 230 -0.93 -7.92 -11.54
C TRP A 230 0.43 -7.56 -12.11
N ALA A 231 1.50 -7.73 -11.32
CA ALA A 231 2.85 -7.54 -11.80
C ALA A 231 3.25 -8.65 -12.79
N ASP A 232 2.87 -9.90 -12.52
CA ASP A 232 3.12 -11.06 -13.39
C ASP A 232 2.33 -10.94 -14.70
N GLU A 233 1.13 -10.35 -14.66
CA GLU A 233 0.30 -10.00 -15.82
C GLU A 233 0.78 -8.75 -16.58
N GLY A 234 1.83 -8.06 -16.10
CA GLY A 234 2.35 -6.83 -16.71
C GLY A 234 1.43 -5.61 -16.57
N ARG A 235 0.43 -5.66 -15.68
CA ARG A 235 -0.48 -4.53 -15.40
C ARG A 235 0.18 -3.45 -14.54
N ILE A 236 1.11 -3.86 -13.70
CA ILE A 236 1.98 -2.98 -12.92
C ILE A 236 3.43 -3.48 -13.03
N ARG A 237 4.37 -2.68 -12.52
CA ARG A 237 5.79 -3.06 -12.48
C ARG A 237 6.03 -4.26 -11.54
N PRO A 238 7.07 -5.07 -11.79
CA PRO A 238 7.51 -6.12 -10.85
C PRO A 238 7.62 -5.60 -9.43
N VAL A 239 6.95 -6.28 -8.49
CA VAL A 239 7.02 -5.94 -7.06
C VAL A 239 8.38 -6.35 -6.49
N PRO A 240 9.00 -5.57 -5.58
CA PRO A 240 10.31 -5.90 -5.00
C PRO A 240 10.38 -7.33 -4.45
N ALA A 241 11.52 -8.01 -4.68
CA ALA A 241 11.71 -9.41 -4.28
C ALA A 241 11.53 -9.63 -2.77
N ALA A 242 11.95 -8.66 -1.95
CA ALA A 242 11.77 -8.70 -0.50
C ALA A 242 10.29 -8.77 -0.08
N TRP A 243 9.40 -8.13 -0.83
CA TRP A 243 7.96 -8.20 -0.55
C TRP A 243 7.41 -9.58 -0.91
N ARG A 244 7.83 -10.17 -2.04
CA ARG A 244 7.47 -11.55 -2.38
C ARG A 244 7.95 -12.56 -1.35
N ALA A 245 9.15 -12.37 -0.80
CA ALA A 245 9.65 -13.21 0.29
C ALA A 245 8.80 -13.09 1.57
N THR A 246 8.23 -11.92 1.84
CA THR A 246 7.45 -11.65 3.06
C THR A 246 5.97 -12.07 2.94
N TYR A 247 5.36 -11.82 1.77
CA TYR A 247 3.92 -12.00 1.54
C TYR A 247 3.58 -13.08 0.50
N GLY A 248 4.57 -13.83 0.02
CA GLY A 248 4.40 -14.97 -0.90
C GLY A 248 3.41 -16.01 -0.42
#